data_AF-A0AAW3WSL8-F1
#
_entry.id   AF-A0AAW3WSL8-F1
#
_cell.length_a   1.000
_cell.length_b   1.000
_cell.length_c   1.000
_cell.angle_alpha   90.00
_cell.angle_beta   90.00
_cell.angle_gamma   90.00
#
_symmetry.space_group_name_H-M   'P 1'
#
loop_
_entity.id
_entity.type
_entity.pdbx_description
1 polymer ?
#
loop_
_entity_poly.entity_id
_entity_poly.type
_entity_poly.pdbx_seq_one_letter_code
_entity_poly.pdbx_strand_id
1 'polypeptide(L)'
;MLQKIVLLCLGLAASVLAQADCTPQSLERLNQDTRSALTELQAVKEDGEEGGYTAVSAIAREQLHKYKDALVKGIDGHLSCSPIDSDDASLQQALLPMVALPVQVPESNFYGSEPGFEVTRQPEFPDIVLIRSGFAIPCGDDNVLLAYQRREGKWIRILRWQSDDYHKISGAFGDNFTYHLIPSPQPATTPRMVVAQGTPWCTSRWSVFQLNLIELATQNAEQRTLFHTQEDYVRFTDDDTPALRVKTTPQGFEVRAEVGMLDSDVMTRQGIFRYRINGERVERIQPAAMNGRDFVDEWLQVDDETANRWSMPQAASALADQHQLLKNRYGNYGAVRLCKGKPERYQVEMLFSARDASRLKPAVAEQQAYFIIQPIVGGFMMEAVSAQADPECASRDIMASQ
;
A
#
# COMPACT_ATOMS: atom_id res chain seq x y z
N MET A 1 -6.16 -75.19 28.40
CA MET A 1 -6.23 -74.05 27.46
C MET A 1 -7.18 -73.02 28.04
N LEU A 2 -6.64 -71.97 28.68
CA LEU A 2 -7.43 -70.85 29.21
C LEU A 2 -7.52 -69.76 28.13
N GLN A 3 -8.73 -69.42 27.72
CA GLN A 3 -9.01 -68.36 26.74
C GLN A 3 -9.29 -67.06 27.49
N LYS A 4 -8.36 -66.09 27.39
CA LYS A 4 -8.49 -64.76 27.99
C LYS A 4 -9.46 -63.90 27.15
N ILE A 5 -10.52 -63.42 27.79
CA ILE A 5 -11.38 -62.35 27.28
C ILE A 5 -10.67 -61.03 27.58
N VAL A 6 -10.33 -60.28 26.54
CA VAL A 6 -9.83 -58.90 26.64
C VAL A 6 -11.03 -57.98 26.40
N LEU A 7 -11.44 -57.28 27.46
CA LEU A 7 -12.43 -56.20 27.39
C LEU A 7 -11.72 -54.94 26.90
N LEU A 8 -12.01 -54.51 25.66
CA LEU A 8 -11.58 -53.19 25.16
C LEU A 8 -12.60 -52.14 25.62
N CYS A 9 -12.25 -51.35 26.63
CA CYS A 9 -12.96 -50.11 26.94
C CYS A 9 -12.57 -49.04 25.91
N LEU A 10 -13.43 -48.80 24.92
CA LEU A 10 -13.38 -47.60 24.09
C LEU A 10 -13.85 -46.41 24.94
N GLY A 11 -12.91 -45.62 25.43
CA GLY A 11 -13.18 -44.30 25.97
C GLY A 11 -13.54 -43.34 24.84
N LEU A 12 -14.83 -42.98 24.74
CA LEU A 12 -15.30 -41.84 23.98
C LEU A 12 -14.79 -40.56 24.67
N ALA A 13 -13.66 -40.02 24.19
CA ALA A 13 -13.27 -38.66 24.49
C ALA A 13 -14.24 -37.72 23.76
N ALA A 14 -15.25 -37.23 24.47
CA ALA A 14 -16.08 -36.14 23.99
C ALA A 14 -15.19 -34.88 23.91
N SER A 15 -14.81 -34.50 22.69
CA SER A 15 -14.20 -33.21 22.42
C SER A 15 -15.21 -32.13 22.74
N VAL A 16 -15.16 -31.58 23.95
CA VAL A 16 -15.89 -30.37 24.32
C VAL A 16 -15.30 -29.24 23.48
N LEU A 17 -15.99 -28.86 22.41
CA LEU A 17 -15.74 -27.60 21.72
C LEU A 17 -15.92 -26.51 22.77
N ALA A 18 -14.82 -25.85 23.16
CA ALA A 18 -14.89 -24.68 24.01
C ALA A 18 -15.76 -23.63 23.31
N GLN A 19 -17.00 -23.45 23.80
CA GLN A 19 -17.83 -22.34 23.36
C GLN A 19 -17.20 -21.05 23.87
N ALA A 20 -17.16 -20.02 23.03
CA ALA A 20 -16.73 -18.70 23.47
C ALA A 20 -17.62 -18.24 24.63
N ASP A 21 -17.01 -17.83 25.74
CA ASP A 21 -17.73 -17.27 26.86
C ASP A 21 -18.11 -15.82 26.54
N CYS A 22 -19.38 -15.63 26.19
CA CYS A 22 -19.94 -14.34 25.79
C CYS A 22 -20.60 -13.58 26.94
N THR A 23 -20.23 -13.89 28.19
CA THR A 23 -20.68 -13.10 29.33
C THR A 23 -20.11 -11.68 29.30
N PRO A 24 -20.83 -10.68 29.84
CA PRO A 24 -20.32 -9.31 29.95
C PRO A 24 -18.97 -9.22 30.68
N GLN A 25 -18.73 -10.11 31.65
CA GLN A 25 -17.48 -10.18 32.40
C GLN A 25 -16.31 -10.62 31.53
N SER A 26 -16.53 -11.61 30.65
CA SER A 26 -15.50 -12.12 29.74
C SER A 26 -15.17 -11.12 28.64
N LEU A 27 -16.17 -10.42 28.09
CA LEU A 27 -15.92 -9.31 27.15
C LEU A 27 -15.22 -8.13 27.83
N GLU A 28 -15.60 -7.78 29.06
CA GLU A 28 -14.93 -6.71 29.79
C GLU A 28 -13.47 -7.05 30.12
N ARG A 29 -13.16 -8.33 30.38
CA ARG A 29 -11.76 -8.77 30.54
C ARG A 29 -10.94 -8.54 29.27
N LEU A 30 -11.49 -8.83 28.10
CA LEU A 30 -10.82 -8.55 26.81
C LEU A 30 -10.59 -7.05 26.62
N ASN A 31 -11.57 -6.22 26.99
CA ASN A 31 -11.41 -4.76 26.95
C ASN A 31 -10.30 -4.30 27.91
N GLN A 32 -10.26 -4.84 29.13
CA GLN A 32 -9.23 -4.52 30.12
C GLN A 32 -7.84 -4.93 29.64
N ASP A 33 -7.68 -6.16 29.13
CA ASP A 33 -6.41 -6.64 28.58
C ASP A 33 -5.90 -5.71 27.46
N THR A 34 -6.80 -5.25 26.58
CA THR A 34 -6.45 -4.33 25.48
C THR A 34 -6.06 -2.95 26.00
N ARG A 35 -6.82 -2.36 26.92
CA ARG A 35 -6.50 -1.06 27.54
C ARG A 35 -5.21 -1.10 28.34
N SER A 36 -4.91 -2.21 29.01
CA SER A 36 -3.64 -2.41 29.71
C SER A 36 -2.47 -2.40 28.74
N ALA A 37 -2.54 -3.15 27.63
CA ALA A 37 -1.48 -3.14 26.62
C ALA A 37 -1.31 -1.75 25.97
N LEU A 38 -2.41 -1.03 25.73
CA LEU A 38 -2.39 0.35 25.26
C LEU A 38 -1.71 1.29 26.25
N THR A 39 -2.00 1.16 27.55
CA THR A 39 -1.38 1.97 28.60
C THR A 39 0.12 1.69 28.72
N GLU A 40 0.53 0.42 28.58
CA GLU A 40 1.95 0.04 28.55
C GLU A 40 2.66 0.64 27.32
N LEU A 41 2.02 0.63 26.15
CA LEU A 41 2.55 1.28 24.95
C LEU A 41 2.66 2.80 25.11
N GLN A 42 1.64 3.45 25.65
CA GLN A 42 1.66 4.89 25.92
C GLN A 42 2.69 5.28 26.98
N ALA A 43 3.12 4.35 27.84
CA ALA A 43 4.16 4.61 28.83
C ALA A 43 5.59 4.54 28.26
N VAL A 44 5.76 4.09 27.01
CA VAL A 44 7.06 4.03 26.35
C VAL A 44 7.63 5.43 26.19
N LYS A 45 8.87 5.61 26.65
CA LYS A 45 9.67 6.82 26.45
C LYS A 45 10.87 6.44 25.60
N GLU A 46 11.08 7.16 24.51
CA GLU A 46 12.28 7.03 23.70
C GLU A 46 13.21 8.21 23.99
N ASP A 47 14.39 7.90 24.52
CA ASP A 47 15.45 8.87 24.70
C ASP A 47 16.10 9.09 23.32
N GLY A 48 16.07 10.32 22.82
CA GLY A 48 16.50 10.67 21.46
C GLY A 48 17.98 10.46 21.12
N GLU A 49 18.72 9.69 21.92
CA GLU A 49 20.16 9.45 21.79
C GLU A 49 20.52 8.11 21.12
N GLU A 50 19.67 7.08 21.17
CA GLU A 50 19.92 5.81 20.46
C GLU A 50 19.17 5.76 19.10
N GLY A 51 19.85 6.19 18.03
CA GLY A 51 19.43 5.89 16.65
C GLY A 51 18.73 7.01 15.86
N GLY A 52 18.65 8.21 16.42
CA GLY A 52 18.01 9.38 15.80
C GLY A 52 16.48 9.26 15.73
N TYR A 53 15.80 10.30 15.24
CA TYR A 53 14.33 10.42 15.20
C TYR A 53 13.57 9.30 14.48
N THR A 54 14.23 8.27 13.95
CA THR A 54 13.61 7.21 13.13
C THR A 54 13.78 5.80 13.68
N ALA A 55 14.66 5.59 14.67
CA ALA A 55 14.85 4.26 15.25
C ALA A 55 13.73 3.92 16.23
N VAL A 56 13.39 2.64 16.34
CA VAL A 56 12.36 2.14 17.26
C VAL A 56 13.03 1.19 18.26
N SER A 57 13.03 1.58 19.53
CA SER A 57 13.69 0.86 20.61
C SER A 57 13.11 -0.54 20.81
N ALA A 58 13.88 -1.46 21.39
CA ALA A 58 13.39 -2.80 21.68
C ALA A 58 12.15 -2.81 22.59
N ILE A 59 12.09 -1.87 23.55
CA ILE A 59 10.93 -1.70 24.44
C ILE A 59 9.70 -1.24 23.63
N ALA A 60 9.85 -0.25 22.76
CA ALA A 60 8.76 0.19 21.89
C ALA A 60 8.24 -0.94 20.99
N ARG A 61 9.14 -1.70 20.35
CA ARG A 61 8.78 -2.85 19.50
C ARG A 61 8.01 -3.93 20.26
N GLU A 62 8.46 -4.27 21.46
CA GLU A 62 7.76 -5.24 22.32
C GLU A 62 6.34 -4.76 22.67
N GLN A 63 6.20 -3.49 23.06
CA GLN A 63 4.89 -2.95 23.45
C GLN A 63 3.94 -2.76 22.27
N LEU A 64 4.46 -2.37 21.10
CA LEU A 64 3.70 -2.34 19.84
C LEU A 64 3.16 -3.74 19.50
N HIS A 65 4.00 -4.77 19.61
CA HIS A 65 3.60 -6.15 19.36
C HIS A 65 2.50 -6.59 20.34
N LYS A 66 2.70 -6.38 21.65
CA LYS A 66 1.70 -6.70 22.69
C LYS A 66 0.36 -6.00 22.44
N TYR A 67 0.39 -4.71 22.11
CA TYR A 67 -0.84 -3.96 21.86
C TYR A 67 -1.58 -4.47 20.62
N LYS A 68 -0.89 -4.70 19.51
CA LYS A 68 -1.49 -5.29 18.30
C LYS A 68 -2.09 -6.67 18.56
N ASP A 69 -1.40 -7.52 19.30
CA ASP A 69 -1.92 -8.84 19.69
C ASP A 69 -3.17 -8.73 20.57
N ALA A 70 -3.16 -7.81 21.54
CA ALA A 70 -4.32 -7.56 22.40
C ALA A 70 -5.53 -7.03 21.60
N LEU A 71 -5.31 -6.10 20.66
CA LEU A 71 -6.33 -5.63 19.72
C LEU A 71 -6.95 -6.78 18.94
N VAL A 72 -6.11 -7.62 18.32
CA VAL A 72 -6.58 -8.75 17.50
C VAL A 72 -7.39 -9.74 18.34
N LYS A 73 -6.88 -10.11 19.53
CA LYS A 73 -7.57 -11.02 20.44
C LYS A 73 -8.89 -10.44 20.96
N GLY A 74 -8.94 -9.15 21.26
CA GLY A 74 -10.14 -8.46 21.70
C GLY A 74 -11.20 -8.42 20.60
N ILE A 75 -10.81 -8.06 19.37
CA ILE A 75 -11.71 -8.04 18.21
C ILE A 75 -12.22 -9.46 17.92
N ASP A 76 -11.36 -10.47 17.90
CA ASP A 76 -11.78 -11.88 17.73
C ASP A 76 -12.85 -12.27 18.76
N GLY A 77 -12.62 -11.93 20.03
CA GLY A 77 -13.55 -12.27 21.11
C GLY A 77 -14.90 -11.56 20.95
N HIS A 78 -14.91 -10.26 20.66
CA HIS A 78 -16.13 -9.50 20.39
C HIS A 78 -16.90 -10.02 19.17
N LEU A 79 -16.19 -10.33 18.08
CA LEU A 79 -16.82 -10.87 16.86
C LEU A 79 -17.35 -12.29 17.09
N SER A 80 -16.69 -13.10 17.92
CA SER A 80 -17.19 -14.43 18.27
C SER A 80 -18.51 -14.41 19.06
N CYS A 81 -18.79 -13.29 19.73
CA CYS A 81 -19.99 -13.07 20.55
C CYS A 81 -21.03 -12.16 19.91
N SER A 82 -20.68 -11.51 18.80
CA SER A 82 -21.59 -10.64 18.06
C SER A 82 -22.59 -11.47 17.24
N PRO A 83 -23.88 -11.07 17.20
CA PRO A 83 -24.84 -11.61 16.25
C PRO A 83 -24.32 -11.54 14.80
N ILE A 84 -24.66 -12.55 14.01
CA ILE A 84 -24.18 -12.60 12.62
C ILE A 84 -24.77 -11.45 11.79
N ASP A 85 -25.96 -10.97 12.13
CA ASP A 85 -26.71 -9.90 11.47
C ASP A 85 -26.37 -8.49 11.99
N SER A 86 -25.43 -8.34 12.92
CA SER A 86 -25.01 -7.02 13.42
C SER A 86 -24.53 -6.10 12.29
N ASP A 87 -25.07 -4.88 12.28
CA ASP A 87 -24.64 -3.80 11.40
C ASP A 87 -23.26 -3.24 11.80
N ASP A 88 -22.65 -2.46 10.89
CA ASP A 88 -21.30 -1.93 11.04
C ASP A 88 -21.18 -1.02 12.28
N ALA A 89 -22.19 -0.19 12.54
CA ALA A 89 -22.22 0.74 13.66
C ALA A 89 -22.28 0.03 15.02
N SER A 90 -23.09 -1.03 15.12
CA SER A 90 -23.21 -1.85 16.33
C SER A 90 -21.92 -2.59 16.63
N LEU A 91 -21.28 -3.15 15.60
CA LEU A 91 -19.96 -3.77 15.74
C LEU A 91 -18.91 -2.75 16.17
N GLN A 92 -18.86 -1.57 15.55
CA GLN A 92 -17.92 -0.51 15.95
C GLN A 92 -18.13 -0.09 17.41
N GLN A 93 -19.39 0.14 17.80
CA GLN A 93 -19.75 0.54 19.16
C GLN A 93 -19.34 -0.51 20.21
N ALA A 94 -19.41 -1.80 19.87
CA ALA A 94 -18.98 -2.89 20.75
C ALA A 94 -17.45 -2.91 20.97
N LEU A 95 -16.67 -2.43 20.00
CA LEU A 95 -15.21 -2.40 20.07
C LEU A 95 -14.66 -1.16 20.80
N LEU A 96 -15.37 -0.02 20.76
CA LEU A 96 -14.91 1.24 21.38
C LEU A 96 -14.42 1.10 22.85
N PRO A 97 -15.06 0.30 23.72
CA PRO A 97 -14.55 0.10 25.08
C PRO A 97 -13.11 -0.43 25.16
N MET A 98 -12.62 -1.14 24.14
CA MET A 98 -11.26 -1.70 24.12
C MET A 98 -10.16 -0.62 24.14
N VAL A 99 -10.47 0.59 23.70
CA VAL A 99 -9.50 1.71 23.59
C VAL A 99 -9.92 2.93 24.43
N ALA A 100 -11.03 2.82 25.16
CA ALA A 100 -11.55 3.89 26.01
C ALA A 100 -10.69 4.03 27.28
N LEU A 101 -9.72 4.94 27.26
CA LEU A 101 -8.88 5.25 28.42
C LEU A 101 -9.51 6.36 29.28
N PRO A 102 -9.42 6.27 30.63
CA PRO A 102 -10.02 7.24 31.54
C PRO A 102 -9.26 8.58 31.62
N VAL A 103 -8.02 8.67 31.13
CA VAL A 103 -7.17 9.85 31.22
C VAL A 103 -6.48 10.09 29.88
N GLN A 104 -6.60 11.32 29.35
CA GLN A 104 -5.79 11.78 28.24
C GLN A 104 -4.32 11.85 28.70
N VAL A 105 -3.48 11.01 28.09
CA VAL A 105 -2.03 11.07 28.30
C VAL A 105 -1.52 12.39 27.69
N PRO A 106 -0.58 13.10 28.34
CA PRO A 106 -0.01 14.32 27.78
C PRO A 106 0.49 14.11 26.35
N GLU A 107 0.34 15.14 25.51
CA GLU A 107 0.70 15.17 24.06
C GLU A 107 2.14 14.72 23.76
N SER A 108 3.00 14.64 24.76
CA SER A 108 4.39 14.19 24.64
C SER A 108 4.58 12.68 24.41
N ASN A 109 3.54 11.85 24.59
CA ASN A 109 3.65 10.41 24.37
C ASN A 109 3.20 10.07 22.95
N PHE A 110 4.19 9.80 22.09
CA PHE A 110 3.97 9.60 20.66
C PHE A 110 3.32 8.25 20.31
N TYR A 111 3.47 7.22 21.15
CA TYR A 111 2.98 5.88 20.85
C TYR A 111 1.59 5.64 21.46
N GLY A 112 0.68 5.12 20.65
CA GLY A 112 -0.64 4.66 21.08
C GLY A 112 -1.63 5.79 21.37
N SER A 113 -1.35 7.04 21.01
CA SER A 113 -2.34 8.11 21.09
C SER A 113 -3.39 7.98 19.98
N GLU A 114 -4.55 8.60 20.21
CA GLU A 114 -5.70 8.59 19.28
C GLU A 114 -6.12 7.20 18.76
N PRO A 115 -6.19 6.17 19.63
CA PRO A 115 -6.57 4.84 19.19
C PRO A 115 -8.04 4.83 18.74
N GLY A 116 -8.31 4.17 17.62
CA GLY A 116 -9.65 4.12 17.06
C GLY A 116 -9.95 2.85 16.29
N PHE A 117 -11.22 2.72 15.91
CA PHE A 117 -11.73 1.66 15.05
C PHE A 117 -12.55 2.26 13.91
N GLU A 118 -12.36 1.70 12.73
CA GLU A 118 -13.24 1.85 11.58
C GLU A 118 -13.78 0.46 11.22
N VAL A 119 -15.10 0.30 11.25
CA VAL A 119 -15.78 -0.93 10.83
C VAL A 119 -16.57 -0.65 9.56
N THR A 120 -16.28 -1.39 8.50
CA THR A 120 -16.93 -1.17 7.19
C THR A 120 -17.27 -2.49 6.49
N ARG A 121 -18.35 -2.48 5.74
CA ARG A 121 -18.66 -3.48 4.71
C ARG A 121 -18.72 -2.82 3.33
N GLN A 122 -18.18 -3.51 2.33
CA GLN A 122 -18.35 -3.10 0.95
C GLN A 122 -19.67 -3.68 0.40
N PRO A 123 -20.52 -2.88 -0.27
CA PRO A 123 -21.82 -3.35 -0.76
C PRO A 123 -21.74 -4.60 -1.66
N GLU A 124 -20.65 -4.75 -2.41
CA GLU A 124 -20.39 -5.89 -3.29
C GLU A 124 -20.04 -7.17 -2.51
N PHE A 125 -19.62 -7.04 -1.25
CA PHE A 125 -19.18 -8.13 -0.38
C PHE A 125 -19.86 -8.05 1.00
N PRO A 126 -21.20 -8.13 1.07
CA PRO A 126 -21.95 -7.86 2.31
C PRO A 126 -21.69 -8.88 3.42
N ASP A 127 -21.12 -10.04 3.10
CA ASP A 127 -20.76 -11.09 4.05
C ASP A 127 -19.37 -10.90 4.67
N ILE A 128 -18.61 -9.88 4.26
CA ILE A 128 -17.28 -9.59 4.78
C ILE A 128 -17.29 -8.23 5.47
N VAL A 129 -16.94 -8.23 6.76
CA VAL A 129 -16.67 -7.00 7.52
C VAL A 129 -15.17 -6.76 7.61
N LEU A 130 -14.77 -5.52 7.39
CA LEU A 130 -13.42 -5.01 7.52
C LEU A 130 -13.34 -4.18 8.79
N ILE A 131 -12.29 -4.40 9.58
CA ILE A 131 -12.06 -3.70 10.83
C ILE A 131 -10.63 -3.17 10.79
N ARG A 132 -10.49 -1.85 10.66
CA ARG A 132 -9.21 -1.17 10.82
C ARG A 132 -9.11 -0.61 12.24
N SER A 133 -8.01 -0.89 12.92
CA SER A 133 -7.62 -0.17 14.12
C SER A 133 -6.35 0.63 13.83
N GLY A 134 -6.44 1.94 14.05
CA GLY A 134 -5.31 2.86 13.87
C GLY A 134 -4.95 3.53 15.20
N PHE A 135 -3.68 3.87 15.35
CA PHE A 135 -3.15 4.60 16.51
C PHE A 135 -1.88 5.36 16.10
N ALA A 136 -1.62 6.48 16.76
CA ALA A 136 -0.46 7.29 16.46
C ALA A 136 0.84 6.64 16.99
N ILE A 137 1.92 6.92 16.28
CA ILE A 137 3.31 6.61 16.63
C ILE A 137 4.13 7.90 16.38
N PRO A 138 5.43 7.98 16.73
CA PRO A 138 6.24 9.10 16.31
C PRO A 138 6.13 9.38 14.81
N CYS A 139 5.81 10.63 14.44
CA CYS A 139 5.84 11.11 13.06
C CYS A 139 4.85 10.45 12.07
N GLY A 140 3.82 9.75 12.58
CA GLY A 140 2.78 9.14 11.76
C GLY A 140 1.86 8.25 12.58
N ASP A 141 1.34 7.21 11.95
CA ASP A 141 0.43 6.24 12.56
C ASP A 141 0.83 4.81 12.21
N ASP A 142 0.23 3.84 12.90
CA ASP A 142 0.32 2.43 12.56
C ASP A 142 -1.08 1.81 12.58
N ASN A 143 -1.30 0.81 11.73
CA ASN A 143 -2.62 0.23 11.51
C ASN A 143 -2.59 -1.31 11.57
N VAL A 144 -3.68 -1.85 12.10
CA VAL A 144 -4.06 -3.26 12.01
C VAL A 144 -5.35 -3.35 11.21
N LEU A 145 -5.33 -4.08 10.10
CA LEU A 145 -6.50 -4.37 9.29
C LEU A 145 -6.89 -5.85 9.41
N LEU A 146 -8.11 -6.10 9.86
CA LEU A 146 -8.70 -7.42 9.96
C LEU A 146 -9.89 -7.53 9.01
N ALA A 147 -10.14 -8.73 8.49
CA ALA A 147 -11.36 -9.04 7.75
C ALA A 147 -11.99 -10.31 8.29
N TYR A 148 -13.31 -10.28 8.45
CA TYR A 148 -14.09 -11.41 8.94
C TYR A 148 -15.20 -11.73 7.95
N GLN A 149 -15.36 -13.00 7.61
CA GLN A 149 -16.43 -13.48 6.76
C GLN A 149 -17.49 -14.22 7.56
N ARG A 150 -18.76 -14.01 7.23
CA ARG A 150 -19.87 -14.84 7.69
C ARG A 150 -19.76 -16.23 7.10
N ARG A 151 -19.55 -17.24 7.95
CA ARG A 151 -19.57 -18.66 7.56
C ARG A 151 -20.28 -19.46 8.64
N GLU A 152 -21.25 -20.28 8.25
CA GLU A 152 -21.97 -21.17 9.17
C GLU A 152 -22.55 -20.47 10.42
N GLY A 153 -23.05 -19.25 10.25
CA GLY A 153 -23.62 -18.45 11.35
C GLY A 153 -22.59 -17.85 12.30
N LYS A 154 -21.30 -17.84 11.95
CA LYS A 154 -20.22 -17.26 12.75
C LYS A 154 -19.37 -16.30 11.93
N TRP A 155 -18.72 -15.38 12.63
CA TRP A 155 -17.66 -14.55 12.08
C TRP A 155 -16.34 -15.32 12.11
N ILE A 156 -15.76 -15.55 10.93
CA ILE A 156 -14.47 -16.23 10.78
C ILE A 156 -13.46 -15.23 10.24
N ARG A 157 -12.34 -15.03 10.95
CA ARG A 157 -11.26 -14.18 10.46
C ARG A 157 -10.65 -14.77 9.20
N ILE A 158 -10.56 -13.97 8.15
CA ILE A 158 -9.98 -14.32 6.86
C ILE A 158 -8.83 -13.38 6.44
N LEU A 159 -8.58 -12.32 7.21
CA LEU A 159 -7.40 -11.46 7.07
C LEU A 159 -6.91 -11.00 8.45
N ARG A 160 -5.59 -11.02 8.63
CA ARG A 160 -4.83 -10.23 9.59
C ARG A 160 -3.70 -9.55 8.84
N TRP A 161 -3.77 -8.23 8.69
CA TRP A 161 -2.75 -7.43 8.03
C TRP A 161 -2.25 -6.35 8.98
N GLN A 162 -0.97 -6.43 9.34
CA GLN A 162 -0.32 -5.50 10.26
C GLN A 162 1.18 -5.47 9.94
N SER A 163 1.86 -4.40 10.34
CA SER A 163 3.31 -4.32 10.25
C SER A 163 3.98 -5.37 11.14
N ASP A 164 5.11 -5.90 10.65
CA ASP A 164 5.98 -6.84 11.36
C ASP A 164 6.76 -6.14 12.50
N ASP A 165 7.71 -6.84 13.11
CA ASP A 165 8.69 -6.25 14.01
C ASP A 165 9.61 -5.28 13.23
N TYR A 166 9.40 -3.97 13.40
CA TYR A 166 10.15 -2.95 12.67
C TYR A 166 11.14 -2.18 13.56
N HIS A 167 12.37 -2.04 13.07
CA HIS A 167 13.45 -1.31 13.75
C HIS A 167 13.48 0.19 13.44
N LYS A 168 12.70 0.62 12.45
CA LYS A 168 12.57 2.02 12.04
C LYS A 168 11.10 2.37 11.90
N ILE A 169 10.76 3.61 12.19
CA ILE A 169 9.37 4.09 12.16
C ILE A 169 8.71 3.92 10.78
N SER A 170 9.52 3.96 9.71
CA SER A 170 9.10 3.68 8.32
C SER A 170 8.67 2.23 8.06
N GLY A 171 8.80 1.32 9.03
CA GLY A 171 8.27 -0.04 8.94
C GLY A 171 6.81 -0.15 9.40
N ALA A 172 6.25 0.90 10.00
CA ALA A 172 4.84 0.96 10.36
C ALA A 172 3.94 1.04 9.12
N PHE A 173 2.68 0.60 9.27
CA PHE A 173 1.65 0.73 8.25
C PHE A 173 0.86 2.01 8.49
N GLY A 174 1.43 3.15 8.10
CA GLY A 174 0.90 4.48 8.37
C GLY A 174 0.78 5.36 7.14
N ASP A 175 0.61 6.66 7.35
CA ASP A 175 0.58 7.71 6.32
C ASP A 175 -0.31 7.33 5.12
N ASN A 176 -1.62 7.51 5.29
CA ASN A 176 -2.64 7.12 4.33
C ASN A 176 -2.75 5.60 4.15
N PHE A 177 -3.42 4.94 5.10
CA PHE A 177 -3.74 3.52 5.00
C PHE A 177 -5.11 3.31 4.31
N THR A 178 -5.10 2.87 3.06
CA THR A 178 -6.30 2.64 2.24
C THR A 178 -6.41 1.19 1.78
N TYR A 179 -7.61 0.63 1.81
CA TYR A 179 -7.83 -0.78 1.50
C TYR A 179 -9.17 -1.02 0.82
N HIS A 180 -9.20 -1.98 -0.12
CA HIS A 180 -10.42 -2.35 -0.82
C HIS A 180 -10.48 -3.84 -1.17
N LEU A 181 -11.65 -4.46 -1.00
CA LEU A 181 -11.92 -5.75 -1.59
C LEU A 181 -12.11 -5.61 -3.11
N ILE A 182 -11.65 -6.61 -3.84
CA ILE A 182 -11.86 -6.73 -5.28
C ILE A 182 -12.31 -8.15 -5.65
N PRO A 183 -13.12 -8.30 -6.71
CA PRO A 183 -13.49 -9.62 -7.20
C PRO A 183 -12.26 -10.42 -7.59
N SER A 184 -12.25 -11.72 -7.26
CA SER A 184 -11.25 -12.64 -7.79
C SER A 184 -11.63 -13.09 -9.21
N PRO A 185 -10.64 -13.28 -10.10
CA PRO A 185 -10.88 -13.99 -11.36
C PRO A 185 -11.39 -15.40 -11.08
N GLN A 186 -12.36 -15.88 -11.86
CA GLN A 186 -12.81 -17.27 -11.78
C GLN A 186 -11.61 -18.23 -11.98
N PRO A 187 -11.56 -19.37 -11.26
CA PRO A 187 -12.63 -19.98 -10.46
C PRO A 187 -12.68 -19.57 -8.98
N ALA A 188 -11.82 -18.66 -8.51
CA ALA A 188 -11.78 -18.28 -7.10
C ALA A 188 -13.05 -17.48 -6.70
N THR A 189 -13.75 -17.92 -5.65
CA THR A 189 -15.00 -17.32 -5.16
C THR A 189 -14.79 -16.33 -4.03
N THR A 190 -13.64 -16.37 -3.36
CA THR A 190 -13.29 -15.42 -2.29
C THR A 190 -12.68 -14.17 -2.92
N PRO A 191 -13.10 -12.95 -2.54
CA PRO A 191 -12.45 -11.73 -3.02
C PRO A 191 -10.99 -11.65 -2.57
N ARG A 192 -10.24 -10.78 -3.23
CA ARG A 192 -8.89 -10.38 -2.81
C ARG A 192 -8.96 -9.02 -2.15
N MET A 193 -7.91 -8.67 -1.42
CA MET A 193 -7.75 -7.36 -0.80
C MET A 193 -6.60 -6.61 -1.47
N VAL A 194 -6.84 -5.36 -1.84
CA VAL A 194 -5.79 -4.40 -2.19
C VAL A 194 -5.57 -3.51 -0.98
N VAL A 195 -4.31 -3.36 -0.55
CA VAL A 195 -3.92 -2.41 0.50
C VAL A 195 -2.83 -1.51 -0.06
N ALA A 196 -3.03 -0.20 0.06
CA ALA A 196 -2.02 0.81 -0.21
C ALA A 196 -1.78 1.58 1.09
N GLN A 197 -0.53 1.65 1.52
CA GLN A 197 -0.15 2.33 2.75
C GLN A 197 1.18 3.06 2.59
N GLY A 198 1.30 4.25 3.17
CA GLY A 198 2.57 4.96 3.25
C GLY A 198 3.52 4.39 4.31
N THR A 199 4.66 5.04 4.45
CA THR A 199 5.63 4.75 5.51
C THR A 199 5.95 6.02 6.31
N PRO A 200 5.66 6.03 7.63
CA PRO A 200 5.99 7.15 8.52
C PRO A 200 7.44 7.61 8.43
N TRP A 201 7.63 8.93 8.49
CA TRP A 201 8.95 9.55 8.40
C TRP A 201 9.03 10.86 9.20
N CYS A 202 10.16 11.17 9.81
CA CYS A 202 10.25 12.33 10.72
C CYS A 202 10.84 13.58 10.09
N THR A 203 11.68 13.44 9.07
CA THR A 203 12.57 14.52 8.61
C THR A 203 12.33 14.97 7.17
N SER A 204 11.37 14.34 6.48
CA SER A 204 11.11 14.56 5.07
C SER A 204 9.64 14.26 4.74
N ARG A 205 9.10 15.01 3.78
CA ARG A 205 7.83 14.69 3.11
C ARG A 205 7.99 13.56 2.08
N TRP A 206 9.20 13.30 1.63
CA TRP A 206 9.52 12.21 0.72
C TRP A 206 9.61 10.90 1.48
N SER A 207 8.89 9.89 1.01
CA SER A 207 8.86 8.57 1.61
C SER A 207 8.44 7.55 0.56
N VAL A 208 8.09 6.36 1.01
CA VAL A 208 7.68 5.23 0.18
C VAL A 208 6.24 4.88 0.54
N PHE A 209 5.42 4.53 -0.46
CA PHE A 209 4.22 3.76 -0.19
C PHE A 209 4.40 2.31 -0.65
N GLN A 210 3.74 1.42 0.06
CA GLN A 210 3.66 0.01 -0.26
C GLN A 210 2.29 -0.30 -0.84
N LEU A 211 2.25 -1.23 -1.79
CA LEU A 211 1.05 -1.68 -2.44
C LEU A 211 1.01 -3.20 -2.46
N ASN A 212 -0.04 -3.76 -1.88
CA ASN A 212 -0.18 -5.19 -1.65
C ASN A 212 -1.49 -5.70 -2.25
N LEU A 213 -1.43 -6.80 -3.00
CA LEU A 213 -2.59 -7.61 -3.35
C LEU A 213 -2.53 -8.90 -2.55
N ILE A 214 -3.57 -9.14 -1.76
CA ILE A 214 -3.63 -10.23 -0.79
C ILE A 214 -4.76 -11.17 -1.19
N GLU A 215 -4.45 -12.46 -1.27
CA GLU A 215 -5.45 -13.52 -1.27
C GLU A 215 -5.88 -13.79 0.17
N LEU A 216 -7.19 -13.72 0.42
CA LEU A 216 -7.77 -13.90 1.74
C LEU A 216 -7.81 -15.38 2.12
N ALA A 217 -7.75 -15.67 3.42
CA ALA A 217 -7.79 -17.03 3.92
C ALA A 217 -9.12 -17.72 3.58
N THR A 218 -9.02 -19.01 3.26
CA THR A 218 -10.17 -19.90 3.04
C THR A 218 -10.20 -20.97 4.13
N GLN A 219 -11.14 -21.90 4.07
CA GLN A 219 -11.15 -23.03 5.00
C GLN A 219 -9.91 -23.92 4.88
N ASN A 220 -9.30 -23.98 3.70
CA ASN A 220 -8.23 -24.92 3.37
C ASN A 220 -6.89 -24.25 3.04
N ALA A 221 -6.80 -22.92 3.15
CA ALA A 221 -5.60 -22.16 2.84
C ALA A 221 -5.51 -20.90 3.69
N GLU A 222 -4.31 -20.60 4.17
CA GLU A 222 -4.01 -19.33 4.83
C GLU A 222 -4.05 -18.17 3.83
N GLN A 223 -4.15 -16.95 4.34
CA GLN A 223 -3.97 -15.75 3.52
C GLN A 223 -2.56 -15.73 2.93
N ARG A 224 -2.38 -15.11 1.76
CA ARG A 224 -1.05 -14.88 1.19
C ARG A 224 -0.98 -13.61 0.36
N THR A 225 0.19 -12.98 0.33
CA THR A 225 0.46 -11.85 -0.58
C THR A 225 0.75 -12.38 -1.98
N LEU A 226 -0.08 -11.99 -2.96
CA LEU A 226 0.09 -12.35 -4.37
C LEU A 226 1.00 -11.37 -5.11
N PHE A 227 0.98 -10.10 -4.69
CA PHE A 227 1.77 -9.05 -5.28
C PHE A 227 2.13 -8.02 -4.22
N HIS A 228 3.37 -7.55 -4.29
CA HIS A 228 3.91 -6.49 -3.46
C HIS A 228 4.78 -5.61 -4.35
N THR A 229 4.60 -4.29 -4.25
CA THR A 229 5.54 -3.30 -4.77
C THR A 229 5.63 -2.11 -3.83
N GLN A 230 6.65 -1.30 -4.03
CA GLN A 230 6.87 -0.07 -3.30
C GLN A 230 7.29 1.02 -4.27
N GLU A 231 6.87 2.26 -4.01
CA GLU A 231 7.14 3.40 -4.89
C GLU A 231 7.37 4.66 -4.06
N ASP A 232 8.29 5.51 -4.51
CA ASP A 232 8.55 6.79 -3.87
C ASP A 232 7.35 7.74 -4.06
N TYR A 233 7.00 8.48 -3.01
CA TYR A 233 5.92 9.46 -3.05
C TYR A 233 6.10 10.60 -2.05
N VAL A 234 5.20 11.55 -2.16
CA VAL A 234 5.04 12.67 -1.22
C VAL A 234 3.90 12.34 -0.27
N ARG A 235 4.21 12.35 1.04
CA ARG A 235 3.31 11.91 2.12
C ARG A 235 2.10 12.80 2.37
N PHE A 236 2.20 14.09 2.06
CA PHE A 236 1.16 15.08 2.33
C PHE A 236 1.02 15.99 1.12
N THR A 237 -0.22 16.31 0.75
CA THR A 237 -0.51 17.31 -0.29
C THR A 237 -0.92 18.62 0.38
N ASP A 238 -0.71 19.74 -0.32
CA ASP A 238 -1.01 21.07 0.22
C ASP A 238 -2.53 21.38 0.30
N ASP A 239 -3.39 20.48 -0.19
CA ASP A 239 -4.82 20.72 -0.45
C ASP A 239 -5.78 19.79 0.34
N ASP A 240 -5.32 19.22 1.45
CA ASP A 240 -6.05 18.25 2.29
C ASP A 240 -6.52 16.98 1.54
N THR A 241 -6.03 16.74 0.31
CA THR A 241 -6.35 15.50 -0.41
C THR A 241 -5.54 14.32 0.14
N PRO A 242 -6.10 13.10 0.17
CA PRO A 242 -5.33 11.93 0.54
C PRO A 242 -4.14 11.75 -0.41
N ALA A 243 -2.93 11.66 0.14
CA ALA A 243 -1.70 11.44 -0.63
C ALA A 243 -1.74 10.15 -1.45
N LEU A 244 -2.44 9.12 -0.97
CA LEU A 244 -2.72 7.89 -1.71
C LEU A 244 -4.21 7.80 -2.03
N ARG A 245 -4.54 7.70 -3.32
CA ARG A 245 -5.91 7.50 -3.81
C ARG A 245 -6.01 6.19 -4.55
N VAL A 246 -6.80 5.26 -4.00
CA VAL A 246 -7.03 3.94 -4.59
C VAL A 246 -8.36 3.90 -5.30
N LYS A 247 -8.37 3.34 -6.52
CA LYS A 247 -9.58 3.04 -7.28
C LYS A 247 -9.53 1.59 -7.74
N THR A 248 -10.60 0.85 -7.50
CA THR A 248 -10.71 -0.55 -7.93
C THR A 248 -11.57 -0.69 -9.20
N THR A 249 -11.33 -1.77 -9.92
CA THR A 249 -12.13 -2.22 -11.06
C THR A 249 -12.28 -3.75 -10.99
N PRO A 250 -13.21 -4.37 -11.72
CA PRO A 250 -13.30 -5.83 -11.77
C PRO A 250 -12.05 -6.53 -12.30
N GLN A 251 -11.14 -5.81 -12.98
CA GLN A 251 -9.94 -6.39 -13.63
C GLN A 251 -8.64 -5.98 -12.94
N GLY A 252 -8.68 -5.24 -11.84
CA GLY A 252 -7.49 -4.69 -11.19
C GLY A 252 -7.75 -3.40 -10.44
N PHE A 253 -6.73 -2.58 -10.25
CA PHE A 253 -6.81 -1.38 -9.43
C PHE A 253 -5.82 -0.32 -9.91
N GLU A 254 -6.02 0.91 -9.47
CA GLU A 254 -5.18 2.07 -9.76
C GLU A 254 -4.89 2.80 -8.45
N VAL A 255 -3.63 3.15 -8.23
CA VAL A 255 -3.22 4.06 -7.16
C VAL A 255 -2.70 5.34 -7.79
N ARG A 256 -3.11 6.49 -7.26
CA ARG A 256 -2.57 7.80 -7.62
C ARG A 256 -1.92 8.42 -6.40
N ALA A 257 -0.73 8.97 -6.61
CA ALA A 257 0.05 9.65 -5.60
C ALA A 257 0.84 10.79 -6.26
N GLU A 258 1.25 11.79 -5.47
CA GLU A 258 2.28 12.73 -5.92
C GLU A 258 3.65 12.06 -5.79
N VAL A 259 4.45 12.11 -6.85
CA VAL A 259 5.73 11.40 -6.98
C VAL A 259 6.83 12.34 -7.45
N GLY A 260 8.08 11.92 -7.27
CA GLY A 260 9.24 12.66 -7.75
C GLY A 260 9.30 12.73 -9.27
N MET A 261 9.80 13.86 -9.78
CA MET A 261 10.11 14.07 -11.19
C MET A 261 11.64 14.13 -11.37
N LEU A 262 12.15 13.70 -12.53
CA LEU A 262 13.56 13.87 -12.87
C LEU A 262 13.94 15.33 -13.13
N ASP A 263 12.92 16.19 -13.29
CA ASP A 263 13.04 17.64 -13.36
C ASP A 263 13.13 18.26 -11.99
N SER A 264 14.31 18.77 -11.65
CA SER A 264 14.58 19.33 -10.33
C SER A 264 13.91 20.69 -10.10
N ASP A 265 13.52 21.40 -11.16
CA ASP A 265 12.84 22.70 -11.04
C ASP A 265 11.35 22.51 -10.81
N VAL A 266 10.76 21.43 -11.35
CA VAL A 266 9.35 21.04 -11.12
C VAL A 266 9.19 20.19 -9.85
N MET A 267 10.19 19.37 -9.52
CA MET A 267 10.29 18.45 -8.37
C MET A 267 9.28 17.29 -8.33
N THR A 268 7.99 17.54 -8.54
CA THR A 268 6.93 16.53 -8.38
C THR A 268 5.92 16.54 -9.53
N ARG A 269 5.26 15.40 -9.72
CA ARG A 269 4.12 15.24 -10.61
C ARG A 269 3.10 14.27 -10.03
N GLN A 270 1.94 14.17 -10.66
CA GLN A 270 0.99 13.11 -10.33
C GLN A 270 1.42 11.77 -10.98
N GLY A 271 1.69 10.78 -10.14
CA GLY A 271 1.96 9.40 -10.53
C GLY A 271 0.68 8.59 -10.72
N ILE A 272 0.70 7.68 -11.70
CA ILE A 272 -0.38 6.70 -11.92
C ILE A 272 0.21 5.29 -11.90
N PHE A 273 -0.25 4.51 -10.91
CA PHE A 273 0.14 3.12 -10.70
C PHE A 273 -1.05 2.23 -10.97
N ARG A 274 -1.28 1.91 -12.25
CA ARG A 274 -2.41 1.11 -12.69
C ARG A 274 -2.01 -0.33 -12.94
N TYR A 275 -2.76 -1.25 -12.36
CA TYR A 275 -2.51 -2.68 -12.42
C TYR A 275 -3.70 -3.44 -12.96
N ARG A 276 -3.42 -4.42 -13.82
CA ARG A 276 -4.35 -5.45 -14.25
C ARG A 276 -4.00 -6.76 -13.57
N ILE A 277 -5.02 -7.51 -13.20
CA ILE A 277 -4.92 -8.81 -12.54
C ILE A 277 -5.41 -9.88 -13.51
N ASN A 278 -4.59 -10.90 -13.75
CA ASN A 278 -4.95 -12.08 -14.53
C ASN A 278 -4.50 -13.35 -13.80
N GLY A 279 -5.44 -14.08 -13.20
CA GLY A 279 -5.11 -15.16 -12.28
C GLY A 279 -4.30 -14.61 -11.11
N GLU A 280 -3.09 -15.12 -10.87
CA GLU A 280 -2.16 -14.60 -9.86
C GLU A 280 -1.19 -13.53 -10.40
N ARG A 281 -1.17 -13.30 -11.72
CA ARG A 281 -0.27 -12.32 -12.32
C ARG A 281 -0.85 -10.92 -12.17
N VAL A 282 -0.03 -10.01 -11.65
CA VAL A 282 -0.33 -8.58 -11.59
C VAL A 282 0.63 -7.86 -12.54
N GLU A 283 0.09 -7.01 -13.41
CA GLU A 283 0.85 -6.33 -14.45
C GLU A 283 0.55 -4.83 -14.41
N ARG A 284 1.59 -4.00 -14.39
CA ARG A 284 1.47 -2.54 -14.53
C ARG A 284 1.15 -2.17 -15.98
N ILE A 285 0.05 -1.45 -16.19
CA ILE A 285 -0.53 -1.13 -17.50
C ILE A 285 -0.78 0.37 -17.69
N GLN A 286 -1.02 0.80 -18.93
CA GLN A 286 -1.39 2.18 -19.27
C GLN A 286 -2.85 2.51 -18.83
N PRO A 287 -3.17 3.79 -18.54
CA PRO A 287 -2.26 4.94 -18.51
C PRO A 287 -1.31 4.89 -17.32
N ALA A 288 -0.04 5.22 -17.55
CA ALA A 288 0.96 5.39 -16.50
C ALA A 288 1.27 6.86 -16.18
N ALA A 289 0.71 7.79 -16.96
CA ALA A 289 1.02 9.21 -16.91
C ALA A 289 -0.16 10.07 -17.39
N MET A 290 -0.21 11.32 -16.95
CA MET A 290 -1.30 12.26 -17.28
C MET A 290 -1.12 12.93 -18.64
N ASN A 291 0.12 13.07 -19.10
CA ASN A 291 0.48 13.73 -20.36
C ASN A 291 1.78 13.13 -20.94
N GLY A 292 2.23 13.65 -22.08
CA GLY A 292 3.43 13.15 -22.76
C GLY A 292 4.74 13.37 -22.00
N ARG A 293 4.88 14.51 -21.30
CA ARG A 293 6.06 14.81 -20.47
C ARG A 293 6.16 13.82 -19.32
N ASP A 294 5.07 13.64 -18.58
CA ASP A 294 4.98 12.70 -17.47
C ASP A 294 5.21 11.26 -17.91
N PHE A 295 4.80 10.89 -19.14
CA PHE A 295 5.07 9.55 -19.67
C PHE A 295 6.56 9.31 -19.92
N VAL A 296 7.27 10.30 -20.47
CA VAL A 296 8.73 10.19 -20.65
C VAL A 296 9.42 10.09 -19.29
N ASP A 297 8.99 10.90 -18.33
CA ASP A 297 9.50 10.87 -16.96
C ASP A 297 9.28 9.51 -16.28
N GLU A 298 8.10 8.93 -16.44
CA GLU A 298 7.79 7.60 -15.94
C GLU A 298 8.58 6.51 -16.67
N TRP A 299 8.67 6.57 -18.01
CA TRP A 299 9.42 5.60 -18.81
C TRP A 299 10.91 5.59 -18.43
N LEU A 300 11.48 6.73 -18.05
CA LEU A 300 12.87 6.84 -17.57
C LEU A 300 13.08 6.36 -16.13
N GLN A 301 12.05 5.99 -15.38
CA GLN A 301 12.15 5.59 -13.97
C GLN A 301 11.76 4.13 -13.72
N VAL A 302 10.87 3.56 -14.53
CA VAL A 302 10.43 2.17 -14.39
C VAL A 302 11.54 1.16 -14.69
N ASP A 303 11.34 -0.11 -14.31
CA ASP A 303 12.23 -1.21 -14.69
C ASP A 303 12.30 -1.46 -16.20
N ASP A 304 13.36 -2.13 -16.65
CA ASP A 304 13.61 -2.41 -18.07
C ASP A 304 12.47 -3.24 -18.71
N GLU A 305 11.84 -4.13 -17.94
CA GLU A 305 10.74 -4.95 -18.46
C GLU A 305 9.53 -4.08 -18.78
N THR A 306 9.18 -3.17 -17.88
CA THR A 306 8.05 -2.24 -18.01
C THR A 306 8.32 -1.19 -19.08
N ALA A 307 9.53 -0.60 -19.11
CA ALA A 307 9.94 0.31 -20.17
C ALA A 307 9.81 -0.33 -21.55
N ASN A 308 10.28 -1.58 -21.70
CA ASN A 308 10.18 -2.33 -22.95
C ASN A 308 8.72 -2.63 -23.34
N ARG A 309 7.84 -2.97 -22.38
CA ARG A 309 6.39 -3.14 -22.65
C ARG A 309 5.71 -1.84 -23.09
N TRP A 310 6.25 -0.69 -22.70
CA TRP A 310 5.75 0.63 -23.11
C TRP A 310 6.52 1.21 -24.30
N SER A 311 7.37 0.42 -24.94
CA SER A 311 8.11 0.77 -26.14
C SER A 311 7.50 0.11 -27.38
N MET A 312 7.63 0.78 -28.52
CA MET A 312 7.23 0.26 -29.81
C MET A 312 8.04 -1.00 -30.17
N PRO A 313 7.40 -2.14 -30.50
CA PRO A 313 8.11 -3.40 -30.76
C PRO A 313 9.16 -3.29 -31.87
N GLN A 314 8.91 -2.48 -32.90
CA GLN A 314 9.84 -2.28 -34.02
C GLN A 314 11.14 -1.58 -33.62
N ALA A 315 11.17 -0.88 -32.48
CA ALA A 315 12.33 -0.16 -31.96
C ALA A 315 12.83 -0.71 -30.61
N ALA A 316 12.30 -1.85 -30.15
CA ALA A 316 12.50 -2.35 -28.80
C ALA A 316 13.97 -2.46 -28.38
N SER A 317 14.85 -3.01 -29.23
CA SER A 317 16.28 -3.14 -28.91
C SER A 317 16.96 -1.78 -28.73
N ALA A 318 16.72 -0.84 -29.65
CA ALA A 318 17.33 0.49 -29.57
C ALA A 318 16.78 1.28 -28.37
N LEU A 319 15.50 1.14 -28.07
CA LEU A 319 14.87 1.77 -26.92
C LEU A 319 15.34 1.18 -25.58
N ALA A 320 15.61 -0.12 -25.51
CA ALA A 320 16.21 -0.74 -24.34
C ALA A 320 17.61 -0.18 -24.05
N ASP A 321 18.45 -0.02 -25.08
CA ASP A 321 19.78 0.58 -24.93
C ASP A 321 19.69 2.04 -24.45
N GLN A 322 18.76 2.82 -25.01
CA GLN A 322 18.52 4.20 -24.60
C GLN A 322 17.96 4.30 -23.19
N HIS A 323 17.05 3.40 -22.81
CA HIS A 323 16.53 3.33 -21.45
C HIS A 323 17.65 3.10 -20.46
N GLN A 324 18.49 2.09 -20.68
CA GLN A 324 19.61 1.78 -19.80
C GLN A 324 20.61 2.94 -19.67
N LEU A 325 20.82 3.70 -20.75
CA LEU A 325 21.71 4.86 -20.76
C LEU A 325 21.13 6.07 -19.98
N LEU A 326 19.81 6.28 -20.06
CA LEU A 326 19.16 7.51 -19.61
C LEU A 326 18.37 7.36 -18.32
N LYS A 327 18.05 6.14 -17.91
CA LYS A 327 17.23 5.83 -16.74
C LYS A 327 17.74 6.55 -15.49
N ASN A 328 16.82 7.16 -14.74
CA ASN A 328 17.06 7.89 -13.48
C ASN A 328 18.06 9.06 -13.59
N ARG A 329 18.34 9.56 -14.80
CA ARG A 329 19.16 10.77 -14.96
C ARG A 329 18.29 12.01 -14.81
N TYR A 330 18.70 12.88 -13.90
CA TYR A 330 18.08 14.19 -13.71
C TYR A 330 18.36 15.12 -14.90
N GLY A 331 17.44 16.03 -15.16
CA GLY A 331 17.52 17.01 -16.24
C GLY A 331 16.41 18.04 -16.11
N ASN A 332 16.20 18.84 -17.14
CA ASN A 332 15.06 19.76 -17.22
C ASN A 332 14.26 19.45 -18.48
N TYR A 333 12.94 19.37 -18.36
CA TYR A 333 12.08 19.18 -19.52
C TYR A 333 11.93 20.49 -20.29
N GLY A 334 12.06 20.39 -21.60
CA GLY A 334 11.80 21.47 -22.54
C GLY A 334 10.37 21.41 -23.11
N ALA A 335 10.28 21.78 -24.38
CA ALA A 335 9.00 21.83 -25.08
C ALA A 335 8.41 20.44 -25.34
N VAL A 336 7.08 20.36 -25.31
CA VAL A 336 6.34 19.23 -25.87
C VAL A 336 5.70 19.69 -27.18
N ARG A 337 6.02 19.03 -28.29
CA ARG A 337 5.59 19.44 -29.64
C ARG A 337 4.86 18.32 -30.35
N LEU A 338 3.76 18.65 -31.01
CA LEU A 338 3.06 17.77 -31.93
C LEU A 338 3.89 17.62 -33.23
N CYS A 339 4.02 16.38 -33.70
CA CYS A 339 4.69 16.04 -34.95
C CYS A 339 3.69 15.98 -36.10
N LYS A 340 4.14 16.38 -37.29
CA LYS A 340 3.36 16.21 -38.53
C LYS A 340 3.27 14.74 -38.92
N GLY A 341 2.18 14.39 -39.60
CA GLY A 341 1.95 13.07 -40.18
C GLY A 341 0.90 12.22 -39.46
N LYS A 342 0.77 10.97 -39.90
CA LYS A 342 -0.04 9.93 -39.25
C LYS A 342 0.83 8.67 -39.05
N PRO A 343 0.69 7.94 -37.92
CA PRO A 343 -0.15 8.25 -36.76
C PRO A 343 0.28 9.56 -36.04
N GLU A 344 -0.58 10.08 -35.18
CA GLU A 344 -0.25 11.24 -34.33
C GLU A 344 0.95 10.89 -33.45
N ARG A 345 1.89 11.83 -33.28
CA ARG A 345 3.11 11.65 -32.47
C ARG A 345 3.47 12.95 -31.79
N TYR A 346 4.14 12.87 -30.66
CA TYR A 346 4.67 14.01 -29.93
C TYR A 346 6.17 13.86 -29.71
N GLN A 347 6.89 14.97 -29.71
CA GLN A 347 8.28 15.05 -29.27
C GLN A 347 8.32 15.75 -27.92
N VAL A 348 8.97 15.11 -26.95
CA VAL A 348 9.29 15.68 -25.64
C VAL A 348 10.78 15.96 -25.61
N GLU A 349 11.14 17.20 -25.29
CA GLU A 349 12.51 17.64 -25.14
C GLU A 349 12.97 17.49 -23.68
N MET A 350 14.22 17.02 -23.47
CA MET A 350 14.85 16.98 -22.16
C MET A 350 16.34 17.32 -22.27
N LEU A 351 16.80 18.21 -21.41
CA LEU A 351 18.22 18.51 -21.22
C LEU A 351 18.71 17.80 -19.95
N PHE A 352 19.47 16.71 -20.11
CA PHE A 352 20.06 16.01 -18.97
C PHE A 352 21.19 16.84 -18.34
N SER A 353 21.16 16.93 -17.02
CA SER A 353 22.14 17.69 -16.24
C SER A 353 23.50 17.00 -16.21
N ALA A 354 24.58 17.79 -16.20
CA ALA A 354 25.93 17.26 -16.05
C ALA A 354 26.25 16.72 -14.65
N ARG A 355 25.41 17.06 -13.66
CA ARG A 355 25.55 16.62 -12.28
C ARG A 355 24.59 15.46 -12.03
N ASP A 356 25.14 14.29 -11.68
CA ASP A 356 24.37 13.26 -11.01
C ASP A 356 24.03 13.76 -9.59
N ALA A 357 22.73 13.84 -9.26
CA ALA A 357 22.26 14.32 -7.96
C ALA A 357 22.81 13.51 -6.78
N SER A 358 23.26 12.27 -7.01
CA SER A 358 23.87 11.42 -5.97
C SER A 358 25.31 11.77 -5.62
N ARG A 359 26.02 12.59 -6.41
CA ARG A 359 27.49 12.81 -6.34
C ARG A 359 28.35 11.53 -6.39
N LEU A 360 27.75 10.35 -6.58
CA LEU A 360 28.42 9.04 -6.52
C LEU A 360 28.90 8.57 -7.90
N LYS A 361 28.39 9.15 -8.99
CA LYS A 361 28.84 8.86 -10.36
C LYS A 361 29.68 10.02 -10.91
N PRO A 362 30.66 9.74 -11.79
CA PRO A 362 31.44 10.79 -12.46
C PRO A 362 30.51 11.75 -13.22
N ALA A 363 30.87 13.03 -13.24
CA ALA A 363 30.14 14.05 -13.98
C ALA A 363 30.04 13.63 -15.46
N VAL A 364 28.81 13.55 -15.97
CA VAL A 364 28.52 13.28 -17.39
C VAL A 364 28.37 14.63 -18.07
N ALA A 365 28.65 14.75 -19.37
CA ALA A 365 28.33 15.98 -20.08
C ALA A 365 26.81 16.20 -20.09
N GLU A 366 26.39 17.47 -20.13
CA GLU A 366 25.01 17.80 -20.46
C GLU A 366 24.65 17.17 -21.80
N GLN A 367 23.47 16.58 -21.87
CA GLN A 367 23.03 15.85 -23.05
C GLN A 367 21.60 16.24 -23.37
N GLN A 368 21.40 16.78 -24.57
CA GLN A 368 20.06 16.99 -25.11
C GLN A 368 19.51 15.65 -25.61
N ALA A 369 18.25 15.37 -25.29
CA ALA A 369 17.51 14.25 -25.85
C ALA A 369 16.09 14.68 -26.27
N TYR A 370 15.59 13.99 -27.27
CA TYR A 370 14.28 14.18 -27.85
C TYR A 370 13.59 12.82 -27.91
N PHE A 371 12.49 12.69 -27.17
CA PHE A 371 11.70 11.47 -27.06
C PHE A 371 10.48 11.58 -27.96
N ILE A 372 10.36 10.68 -28.93
CA ILE A 372 9.17 10.57 -29.77
C ILE A 372 8.24 9.56 -29.15
N ILE A 373 7.02 9.99 -28.85
CA ILE A 373 5.98 9.17 -28.23
C ILE A 373 4.75 9.15 -29.13
N GLN A 374 4.07 8.00 -29.16
CA GLN A 374 2.82 7.83 -29.87
C GLN A 374 1.68 7.66 -28.84
N PRO A 375 0.61 8.49 -28.90
CA PRO A 375 -0.57 8.25 -28.11
C PRO A 375 -1.24 6.92 -28.51
N ILE A 376 -1.70 6.20 -27.51
CA ILE A 376 -2.53 5.00 -27.65
C ILE A 376 -3.83 5.19 -26.88
N VAL A 377 -4.76 4.25 -27.02
CA VAL A 377 -5.99 4.27 -26.20
C VAL A 377 -5.60 4.19 -24.73
N GLY A 378 -5.81 5.29 -24.02
CA GLY A 378 -5.54 5.38 -22.59
C GLY A 378 -4.05 5.41 -22.23
N GLY A 379 -3.17 6.00 -23.04
CA GLY A 379 -1.76 6.20 -22.66
C GLY A 379 -0.85 6.58 -23.81
N PHE A 380 0.44 6.27 -23.67
CA PHE A 380 1.47 6.51 -24.68
C PHE A 380 2.36 5.27 -24.84
N MET A 381 3.04 5.19 -25.98
CA MET A 381 4.18 4.29 -26.18
C MET A 381 5.39 5.08 -26.67
N MET A 382 6.58 4.68 -26.24
CA MET A 382 7.85 5.23 -26.68
C MET A 382 8.19 4.70 -28.08
N GLU A 383 8.42 5.60 -29.05
CA GLU A 383 8.73 5.24 -30.44
C GLU A 383 10.23 5.38 -30.75
N ALA A 384 10.85 6.48 -30.29
CA ALA A 384 12.27 6.74 -30.55
C ALA A 384 12.86 7.69 -29.51
N VAL A 385 14.19 7.64 -29.35
CA VAL A 385 14.99 8.63 -28.62
C VAL A 385 16.12 9.10 -29.53
N SER A 386 16.30 10.42 -29.64
CA SER A 386 17.28 11.04 -30.54
C SER A 386 18.03 12.17 -29.84
N ALA A 387 19.28 12.41 -30.24
CA ALA A 387 20.05 13.58 -29.81
C ALA A 387 19.70 14.86 -30.61
N GLN A 388 18.92 14.72 -31.68
CA GLN A 388 18.48 15.81 -32.55
C GLN A 388 16.96 15.87 -32.62
N ALA A 389 16.41 17.08 -32.63
CA ALA A 389 14.98 17.31 -32.81
C ALA A 389 14.53 16.79 -34.19
N ASP A 390 13.38 16.14 -34.22
CA ASP A 390 12.73 15.74 -35.47
C ASP A 390 12.17 17.00 -36.17
N PRO A 391 12.58 17.30 -37.41
CA PRO A 391 12.08 18.45 -38.18
C PRO A 391 10.56 18.46 -38.37
N GLU A 392 9.91 17.30 -38.30
CA GLU A 392 8.46 17.18 -38.39
C GLU A 392 7.74 17.61 -37.10
N CYS A 393 8.45 17.74 -35.98
CA CYS A 393 7.93 18.12 -34.66
C CYS A 393 8.16 19.60 -34.35
N ALA A 394 7.78 20.48 -35.29
CA ALA A 394 7.99 21.93 -35.21
C ALA A 394 6.77 22.73 -34.74
N SER A 395 5.75 22.09 -34.11
CA SER A 395 4.61 22.83 -33.56
C SER A 395 5.03 23.76 -32.42
N ARG A 396 4.17 24.68 -32.01
CA ARG A 396 4.33 25.38 -30.72
C ARG A 396 4.42 24.36 -29.57
N ASP A 397 5.04 24.76 -28.47
CA ASP A 397 4.99 24.00 -27.24
C ASP A 397 3.54 23.94 -26.74
N ILE A 398 3.01 22.72 -26.58
CA ILE A 398 1.63 22.48 -26.15
C ILE A 398 1.51 22.40 -24.62
N MET A 399 2.63 22.47 -23.89
CA MET A 399 2.70 22.44 -22.42
C MET A 399 3.36 23.68 -21.80
N ALA A 400 3.51 24.77 -22.56
CA ALA A 400 4.19 26.00 -22.09
C ALA A 400 3.50 26.75 -20.93
N SER A 401 2.28 26.35 -20.55
CA SER A 401 1.46 27.01 -19.53
C SER A 401 1.07 26.08 -18.37
N GLN A 402 1.76 24.96 -18.21
CA GLN A 402 1.54 23.98 -17.14
C GLN A 402 2.71 23.92 -16.19
#